data_AF-A0AAN9AY10-F1
#
_entry.id   AF-A0AAN9AY10-F1
#
_cell.length_a   1.000
_cell.length_b   1.000
_cell.length_c   1.000
_cell.angle_alpha   90.00
_cell.angle_beta   90.00
_cell.angle_gamma   90.00
#
_symmetry.space_group_name_H-M   'P 1'
#
loop_
_entity.id
_entity.type
_entity.pdbx_description
1 polymer ?
#
loop_
_entity_poly.entity_id
_entity_poly.type
_entity_poly.pdbx_seq_one_letter_code
_entity_poly.pdbx_strand_id
1 'polypeptide(L)'
;MKFTLLAILAFVLIVSSVQCFSLRQLFGTCVERCSSDADCATGTHCRSNGCGHTCQKTSLTGLKTCFNAHMALCDLWCPSGQFAKDANGCPLCRCDNTLGSIVAQ
;
A
#
# COMPACT_ATOMS: atom_id res chain seq x y z
N MET A 1 -13.73 53.95 21.93
CA MET A 1 -12.70 53.72 20.88
C MET A 1 -11.46 52.97 21.39
N LYS A 2 -10.86 53.35 22.53
CA LYS A 2 -9.70 52.62 23.11
C LYS A 2 -10.07 51.26 23.72
N PHE A 3 -11.19 51.17 24.45
CA PHE A 3 -11.70 49.90 24.98
C PHE A 3 -12.10 48.90 23.89
N THR A 4 -12.69 49.39 22.80
CA THR A 4 -13.04 48.57 21.63
C THR A 4 -11.80 48.05 20.91
N LEU A 5 -10.73 48.86 20.80
CA LEU A 5 -9.46 48.42 20.21
C LEU A 5 -8.78 47.33 21.06
N LEU A 6 -8.79 47.47 22.38
CA LEU A 6 -8.26 46.47 23.31
C LEU A 6 -9.03 45.15 23.25
N ALA A 7 -10.36 45.21 23.14
CA ALA A 7 -11.20 44.03 23.00
C ALA A 7 -10.94 43.29 21.67
N ILE A 8 -10.78 44.03 20.56
CA ILE A 8 -10.47 43.44 19.24
C ILE A 8 -9.07 42.80 19.24
N LEU A 9 -8.06 43.48 19.80
CA LEU A 9 -6.71 42.92 19.91
C LEU A 9 -6.68 41.67 20.79
N ALA A 10 -7.39 41.67 21.92
CA ALA A 10 -7.52 40.50 22.77
C ALA A 10 -8.20 39.34 22.03
N PHE A 11 -9.30 39.61 21.30
CA PHE A 11 -10.00 38.61 20.51
C PHE A 11 -9.10 38.01 19.41
N VAL A 12 -8.33 38.83 18.69
CA VAL A 12 -7.38 38.37 17.66
C VAL A 12 -6.24 37.54 18.27
N LEU A 13 -5.71 37.92 19.43
CA LEU A 13 -4.67 37.15 20.13
C LEU A 13 -5.21 35.81 20.65
N ILE A 14 -6.45 35.79 21.15
CA ILE A 14 -7.13 34.57 21.57
C ILE A 14 -7.36 33.65 20.37
N VAL A 15 -7.92 34.18 19.27
CA VAL A 15 -8.20 33.38 18.05
C VAL A 15 -6.92 32.87 17.39
N SER A 16 -5.84 33.65 17.37
CA SER A 16 -4.55 33.21 16.82
C SER A 16 -3.83 32.17 17.67
N SER A 17 -4.02 32.16 19.00
CA SER A 17 -3.57 31.06 19.88
C SER A 17 -4.38 29.77 19.68
N VAL A 18 -5.61 29.89 19.18
CA VAL A 18 -6.50 28.77 18.82
C VAL A 18 -6.23 28.26 17.40
N GLN A 19 -5.41 28.97 16.62
CA GLN A 19 -5.01 28.58 15.26
C GLN A 19 -3.58 28.06 15.21
N CYS A 20 -3.29 27.05 16.02
CA CYS A 20 -2.70 25.85 15.44
C CYS A 20 -3.82 24.83 15.17
N PHE A 21 -4.91 25.29 14.55
CA PHE A 21 -5.87 24.44 13.85
C PHE A 21 -5.17 23.93 12.59
N SER A 22 -4.20 23.05 12.83
CA SER A 22 -3.47 22.36 11.81
C SER A 22 -4.51 21.58 11.01
N LEU A 23 -4.67 21.88 9.72
CA LEU A 23 -5.44 21.08 8.76
C LEU A 23 -5.08 19.58 8.82
N ARG A 24 -4.01 19.21 9.54
CA ARG A 24 -3.73 17.86 10.06
C ARG A 24 -4.89 17.18 10.81
N GLN A 25 -5.87 17.90 11.36
CA GLN A 25 -7.01 17.25 12.03
C GLN A 25 -8.13 16.82 11.06
N LEU A 26 -8.09 17.27 9.79
CA LEU A 26 -9.05 16.80 8.78
C LEU A 26 -8.67 15.44 8.19
N PHE A 27 -7.39 15.07 8.27
CA PHE A 27 -6.86 13.79 7.84
C PHE A 27 -6.29 13.07 9.05
N GLY A 28 -6.90 11.96 9.48
CA GLY A 28 -6.35 11.15 10.57
C GLY A 28 -4.87 10.83 10.35
N THR A 29 -4.09 10.76 11.43
CA THR A 29 -2.67 10.38 11.33
C THR A 29 -2.55 9.03 10.63
N CYS A 30 -1.67 8.92 9.62
CA CYS A 30 -1.42 7.64 8.97
C CYS A 30 -1.02 6.60 10.02
N VAL A 31 -1.66 5.45 9.97
CA VAL A 31 -1.35 4.34 10.87
C VAL A 31 -0.15 3.59 10.31
N GLU A 32 0.99 3.76 10.97
CA GLU A 32 2.25 3.05 10.72
C GLU A 32 2.51 2.04 11.82
N ARG A 33 2.36 0.74 11.53
CA ARG A 33 2.61 -0.36 12.48
C ARG A 33 3.86 -1.18 12.16
N CYS A 34 4.45 -0.95 10.99
CA CYS A 34 5.67 -1.63 10.55
C CYS A 34 6.39 -0.72 9.55
N SER A 35 7.70 -0.86 9.43
CA SER A 35 8.51 -0.23 8.38
C SER A 35 9.14 -1.27 7.45
N SER A 36 9.24 -2.51 7.93
CA SER A 36 9.77 -3.65 7.20
C SER A 36 9.06 -4.95 7.60
N ASP A 37 9.24 -5.99 6.79
CA ASP A 37 8.72 -7.33 7.11
C ASP A 37 9.31 -7.91 8.40
N ALA A 38 10.49 -7.43 8.84
CA ALA A 38 11.11 -7.85 10.09
C ALA A 38 10.33 -7.37 11.33
N ASP A 39 9.51 -6.33 11.19
CA ASP A 39 8.68 -5.81 12.26
C ASP A 39 7.40 -6.66 12.47
N CYS A 40 7.14 -7.60 11.56
CA CYS A 40 5.93 -8.39 11.51
C CYS A 40 6.18 -9.83 12.00
N ALA A 41 5.15 -10.44 12.60
CA ALA A 41 5.20 -11.83 13.02
C ALA A 41 5.31 -12.77 11.81
N THR A 42 5.85 -13.97 12.02
CA THR A 42 6.02 -14.99 10.96
C THR A 42 4.71 -15.25 10.21
N GLY A 43 4.75 -15.16 8.88
CA GLY A 43 3.57 -15.33 8.01
C GLY A 43 2.75 -14.05 7.79
N THR A 44 3.25 -12.89 8.23
CA THR A 44 2.67 -11.58 7.93
C THR A 44 3.73 -10.65 7.35
N HIS A 45 3.33 -9.74 6.46
CA HIS A 45 4.23 -8.83 5.76
C HIS A 45 3.80 -7.38 5.94
N CYS A 46 4.78 -6.48 5.93
CA CYS A 46 4.53 -5.07 6.04
C CYS A 46 4.03 -4.53 4.70
N ARG A 47 2.77 -4.10 4.69
CA ARG A 47 2.09 -3.67 3.47
C ARG A 47 1.39 -2.34 3.68
N SER A 48 1.37 -1.51 2.64
CA SER A 48 0.68 -0.23 2.70
C SER A 48 -0.84 -0.45 2.85
N ASN A 49 -1.46 0.36 3.70
CA ASN A 49 -2.91 0.47 3.84
C ASN A 49 -3.48 1.72 3.15
N GLY A 50 -2.68 2.38 2.30
CA GLY A 50 -3.05 3.58 1.53
C GLY A 50 -2.51 4.90 2.11
N CYS A 51 -2.27 4.99 3.42
CA CYS A 51 -1.68 6.16 4.09
C CYS A 51 -0.37 5.80 4.80
N GLY A 52 -0.35 4.64 5.46
CA GLY A 52 0.82 4.07 6.08
C GLY A 52 0.90 2.56 5.89
N HIS A 53 1.48 1.82 6.84
CA HIS A 53 1.73 0.38 6.71
C HIS A 53 1.20 -0.43 7.88
N THR A 54 0.73 -1.63 7.58
CA THR A 54 0.28 -2.61 8.57
C THR A 54 0.79 -3.99 8.21
N CYS A 55 1.06 -4.81 9.24
CA CYS A 55 1.33 -6.23 9.06
C CYS A 55 0.05 -6.93 8.62
N GLN A 56 0.03 -7.39 7.38
CA GLN A 56 -1.10 -8.10 6.80
C GLN A 56 -0.73 -9.56 6.62
N LYS A 57 -1.65 -10.47 6.94
CA LYS A 57 -1.50 -11.87 6.55
C LYS A 57 -1.49 -11.93 5.04
N THR A 58 -0.62 -12.75 4.48
CA THR A 58 -0.66 -13.09 3.06
C THR A 58 -1.95 -13.84 2.80
N SER A 59 -3.01 -13.11 2.47
CA SER A 59 -4.36 -13.64 2.31
C SER A 59 -4.47 -14.38 0.99
N LEU A 60 -3.83 -15.55 0.90
CA LEU A 60 -3.99 -16.46 -0.21
C LEU A 60 -4.01 -17.89 0.35
N THR A 61 -5.17 -18.28 0.88
CA THR A 61 -5.63 -19.67 0.83
C THR A 61 -5.56 -20.16 -0.62
N GLY A 62 -4.40 -20.69 -1.03
CA GLY A 62 -4.19 -21.34 -2.32
C GLY A 62 -3.13 -20.76 -3.26
N LEU A 63 -2.55 -19.59 -3.01
CA LEU A 63 -1.52 -19.00 -3.87
C LEU A 63 -0.24 -18.75 -3.04
N LYS A 64 0.83 -19.46 -3.40
CA LYS A 64 2.17 -19.26 -2.82
C LYS A 64 2.54 -17.76 -2.83
N THR A 65 3.25 -17.32 -1.81
CA THR A 65 3.58 -15.90 -1.56
C THR A 65 4.53 -15.35 -2.61
N CYS A 66 3.97 -14.95 -3.75
CA CYS A 66 4.70 -14.29 -4.81
C CYS A 66 4.71 -12.80 -4.52
N PHE A 67 5.83 -12.30 -4.00
CA PHE A 67 5.96 -10.93 -3.50
C PHE A 67 5.72 -9.82 -4.54
N ASN A 68 5.52 -10.18 -5.81
CA ASN A 68 5.22 -9.26 -6.92
C ASN A 68 4.03 -9.70 -7.79
N ALA A 69 3.22 -10.67 -7.36
CA ALA A 69 2.12 -11.19 -8.20
C ALA A 69 0.96 -10.20 -8.42
N HIS A 70 0.87 -9.14 -7.63
CA HIS A 70 -0.17 -8.13 -7.78
C HIS A 70 0.08 -7.15 -8.95
N MET A 71 1.25 -7.23 -9.62
CA MET A 71 1.63 -6.39 -10.75
C MET A 71 2.06 -7.22 -11.98
N ALA A 72 1.49 -8.41 -12.17
CA ALA A 72 1.83 -9.25 -13.31
C ALA A 72 0.93 -8.95 -14.52
N LEU A 73 1.22 -7.86 -15.25
CA LEU A 73 0.73 -7.66 -16.63
C LEU A 73 1.45 -8.59 -17.64
N CYS A 74 2.19 -9.59 -17.17
CA CYS A 74 3.00 -10.50 -17.99
C CYS A 74 2.13 -11.30 -18.98
N ASP A 75 0.89 -11.62 -18.62
CA ASP A 75 -0.06 -12.39 -19.43
C ASP A 75 -0.42 -11.68 -20.75
N LEU A 76 -0.28 -10.36 -20.81
CA LEU A 76 -0.55 -9.57 -22.02
C LEU A 76 0.56 -9.67 -23.07
N TRP A 77 1.76 -10.11 -22.71
CA TRP A 77 2.93 -10.13 -23.60
C TRP A 77 3.24 -11.51 -24.17
N CYS A 78 2.47 -12.54 -23.80
CA CYS A 78 2.62 -13.88 -24.35
C CYS A 78 1.50 -14.19 -25.35
N PRO A 79 1.83 -14.54 -26.61
CA PRO A 79 0.83 -14.81 -27.66
C PRO A 79 -0.22 -15.87 -27.28
N SER A 80 0.15 -16.80 -26.40
CA SER A 80 -0.71 -17.88 -25.88
C SER A 80 -1.27 -17.61 -24.48
N GLY A 81 -0.98 -16.45 -23.89
CA GLY A 81 -1.35 -16.12 -22.50
C GLY A 81 -0.62 -16.95 -21.44
N GLN A 82 0.38 -17.75 -21.82
CA GLN A 82 1.10 -18.64 -20.91
C GLN A 82 2.47 -18.07 -20.54
N PHE A 83 2.72 -18.00 -19.24
CA PHE A 83 3.95 -17.46 -18.65
C PHE A 83 4.65 -18.52 -17.81
N ALA A 84 5.97 -18.49 -17.83
CA ALA A 84 6.82 -19.36 -17.04
C ALA A 84 6.58 -19.09 -15.56
N LYS A 85 6.62 -20.14 -14.75
CA LYS A 85 6.59 -20.01 -13.29
C LYS A 85 7.94 -20.41 -12.70
N ASP A 86 8.34 -19.77 -11.60
CA ASP A 86 9.52 -20.20 -10.85
C ASP A 86 9.26 -21.51 -10.07
N ALA A 87 10.28 -22.02 -9.36
CA ALA A 87 10.15 -23.22 -8.53
C ALA A 87 9.10 -23.10 -7.40
N ASN A 88 8.72 -21.86 -7.07
CA ASN A 88 7.69 -21.52 -6.11
C ASN A 88 6.32 -21.29 -6.78
N GLY A 89 6.17 -21.57 -8.07
CA GLY A 89 4.92 -21.39 -8.79
C GLY A 89 4.55 -19.93 -9.06
N CYS A 90 5.49 -19.00 -8.92
CA CYS A 90 5.26 -17.57 -9.11
C CYS A 90 5.38 -17.16 -10.58
N PRO A 91 4.49 -16.27 -11.08
CA PRO A 91 4.57 -15.79 -12.45
C PRO A 91 5.90 -15.09 -12.73
N LEU A 92 6.59 -15.51 -13.78
CA LEU A 92 7.74 -14.82 -14.37
C LEU A 92 7.27 -14.12 -15.65
N CYS A 93 7.79 -12.91 -15.91
CA CYS A 93 7.57 -12.19 -17.18
C CYS A 93 8.44 -12.80 -18.30
N ARG A 94 8.28 -14.10 -18.54
CA ARG A 94 8.86 -14.88 -19.64
C ARG A 94 7.80 -15.84 -20.14
N CYS A 95 7.60 -15.94 -21.44
CA CYS A 95 6.59 -16.85 -21.99
C CYS A 95 7.02 -18.31 -21.84
N ASP A 96 6.05 -19.15 -21.49
CA ASP A 96 6.25 -20.59 -21.45
C ASP A 96 5.87 -21.19 -22.81
N ASN A 97 6.89 -21.62 -23.55
CA ASN A 97 6.72 -22.25 -24.86
C ASN A 97 6.54 -23.77 -24.76
N THR A 98 6.61 -24.37 -23.56
CA THR A 98 6.51 -25.83 -23.37
C THR A 98 5.07 -26.35 -23.54
N LEU A 99 4.09 -25.48 -23.34
CA LEU A 99 2.66 -25.80 -23.47
C LEU A 99 2.15 -25.69 -24.93
N GLY A 100 3.01 -25.25 -25.86
CA GLY A 100 2.79 -25.41 -27.31
C GLY A 100 2.90 -26.85 -27.82
N SER A 101 3.25 -27.81 -26.95
CA SER A 101 3.29 -29.25 -27.27
C SER A 101 2.18 -30.08 -26.61
N ILE A 102 1.33 -29.51 -25.74
CA ILE A 102 0.22 -30.27 -25.12
C ILE A 102 -1.16 -30.03 -25.78
N VAL A 103 -1.22 -29.24 -26.85
CA VAL A 103 -2.39 -29.12 -27.75
C VAL A 103 -2.08 -29.73 -29.13
N ALA A 104 -1.15 -30.70 -29.16
CA ALA A 104 -0.91 -31.55 -30.32
C ALA A 104 -1.17 -33.03 -29.95
N GLN A 105 -2.41 -33.33 -29.56
CA GLN A 105 -3.05 -34.64 -29.74
C GLN A 105 -4.53 -34.44 -30.06
#